data_AF-A0A7X7GP38-F1
#
_entry.id   AF-A0A7X7GP38-F1
#
_cell.length_a   1.000
_cell.length_b   1.000
_cell.length_c   1.000
_cell.angle_alpha   90.00
_cell.angle_beta   90.00
_cell.angle_gamma   90.00
#
_symmetry.space_group_name_H-M   'P 1'
#
loop_
_entity.id
_entity.type
_entity.pdbx_description
1 polymer ?
#
loop_
_entity_poly.entity_id
_entity_poly.type
_entity_poly.pdbx_seq_one_letter_code
_entity_poly.pdbx_strand_id
1 'polypeptide(L)'
;MASADVFAAFVDPLVAAIQRDLRCDSDTARDSAIDAIFEYLGASSSYHPSKGRLSTFLAHITKRRATDRIRARSAEARRKQEFGSVVERRASAPKEEMERAVVARELWHKVELQVWRRRHQARPWCRRSSGVLSVFLNSRVLLLAAIRP
;
A
#
# COMPACT_ATOMS: atom_id res chain seq x y z
N MET A 1 18.68 -14.01 35.69
CA MET A 1 19.09 -15.30 35.10
C MET A 1 17.92 -16.26 34.97
N ALA A 2 17.06 -16.41 36.00
CA ALA A 2 15.89 -17.31 35.95
C ALA A 2 14.92 -17.14 34.75
N SER A 3 14.77 -15.94 34.19
CA SER A 3 13.88 -15.70 33.03
C SER A 3 14.39 -16.35 31.73
N ALA A 4 15.71 -16.38 31.52
CA ALA A 4 16.32 -17.00 30.34
C ALA A 4 16.19 -18.53 30.39
N ASP A 5 16.32 -19.11 31.58
CA ASP A 5 16.18 -20.55 31.80
C ASP A 5 14.74 -21.02 31.54
N VAL A 6 13.75 -20.24 31.98
CA VAL A 6 12.33 -20.51 31.67
C VAL A 6 12.06 -20.44 30.17
N PHE A 7 12.63 -19.45 29.47
CA PHE A 7 12.52 -19.36 28.02
C PHE A 7 13.09 -20.60 27.32
N ALA A 8 14.34 -20.96 27.62
CA ALA A 8 15.01 -22.11 27.03
C ALA A 8 14.29 -23.43 27.34
N ALA A 9 13.72 -23.56 28.54
CA ALA A 9 13.04 -24.79 28.95
C ALA A 9 11.64 -24.97 28.35
N PHE A 10 10.90 -23.89 28.10
CA PHE A 10 9.46 -23.98 27.80
C PHE A 10 9.07 -23.58 26.37
N VAL A 11 9.86 -22.80 25.63
CA VAL A 11 9.47 -22.36 24.27
C VAL A 11 9.23 -23.55 23.33
N ASP A 12 10.22 -24.41 23.14
CA ASP A 12 10.10 -25.50 22.15
C ASP A 12 9.03 -26.54 22.55
N PRO A 13 8.91 -26.97 23.83
CA PRO A 13 7.81 -27.83 24.24
C PRO A 13 6.42 -27.22 24.03
N LEU A 14 6.26 -25.91 24.28
CA LEU A 14 5.00 -25.21 24.06
C LEU A 14 4.67 -25.13 22.57
N VAL A 15 5.64 -24.80 21.72
CA VAL A 15 5.48 -24.77 20.27
C VAL A 15 5.02 -26.14 19.75
N ALA A 16 5.70 -27.20 20.16
CA ALA A 16 5.36 -28.56 19.75
C ALA A 16 3.94 -28.97 20.22
N ALA A 17 3.56 -28.61 21.44
CA ALA A 17 2.22 -28.90 21.97
C ALA A 17 1.13 -28.17 21.16
N ILE A 18 1.34 -26.89 20.87
CA ILE A 18 0.35 -26.05 20.18
C ILE A 18 0.23 -26.39 18.70
N GLN A 19 1.33 -26.72 18.04
CA GLN A 19 1.29 -27.21 16.67
C GLN A 19 0.48 -28.50 16.54
N ARG A 20 0.60 -29.42 17.52
CA ARG A 20 -0.20 -30.65 17.54
C ARG A 20 -1.68 -30.37 17.76
N ASP A 21 -2.01 -29.46 18.68
CA ASP A 21 -3.39 -29.14 19.07
C ASP A 21 -4.15 -28.31 18.03
N LEU A 22 -3.53 -27.25 17.51
CA LEU A 22 -4.18 -26.23 16.67
C LEU A 22 -3.81 -26.33 15.19
N ARG A 23 -2.81 -27.15 14.83
CA ARG A 23 -2.29 -27.27 13.45
C ARG A 23 -1.96 -25.92 12.81
N CYS A 24 -1.45 -24.98 13.61
CA CYS A 24 -1.05 -23.65 13.13
C CYS A 24 0.39 -23.63 12.62
N ASP A 25 0.75 -22.55 11.92
CA ASP A 25 2.11 -22.32 11.46
C ASP A 25 3.09 -22.15 12.63
N SER A 26 4.36 -22.48 12.36
CA SER A 26 5.43 -22.45 13.36
C SER A 26 5.63 -21.07 13.97
N ASP A 27 5.49 -20.02 13.17
CA ASP A 27 5.69 -18.64 13.63
C ASP A 27 4.59 -18.24 14.61
N THR A 28 3.33 -18.55 14.31
CA THR A 28 2.20 -18.30 15.21
C THR A 28 2.32 -19.06 16.52
N ALA A 29 2.75 -20.33 16.46
CA ALA A 29 2.96 -21.14 17.65
C ALA A 29 4.09 -20.55 18.52
N ARG A 30 5.22 -20.17 17.90
CA ARG A 30 6.37 -19.57 18.58
C ARG A 30 6.04 -18.22 19.18
N ASP A 31 5.46 -17.31 18.42
CA ASP A 31 5.03 -16.00 18.91
C ASP A 31 4.08 -16.14 20.11
N SER A 32 3.10 -17.03 20.01
CA SER A 32 2.14 -17.26 21.09
C SER A 32 2.81 -17.81 22.35
N ALA A 33 3.83 -18.66 22.20
CA ALA A 33 4.57 -19.23 23.32
C ALA A 33 5.43 -18.16 24.02
N ILE A 34 6.08 -17.31 23.23
CA ILE A 34 6.87 -16.17 23.72
C ILE A 34 5.97 -15.20 24.51
N ASP A 35 4.81 -14.83 23.94
CA ASP A 35 3.82 -13.98 24.59
C ASP A 35 3.35 -14.57 25.93
N ALA A 36 3.08 -15.89 25.96
CA ALA A 36 2.64 -16.57 27.17
C ALA A 36 3.71 -16.56 28.28
N ILE A 37 4.98 -16.73 27.92
CA ILE A 37 6.08 -16.67 28.88
C ILE A 37 6.26 -15.23 29.39
N PHE A 38 6.17 -14.22 28.52
CA PHE A 38 6.21 -12.82 28.96
C PHE A 38 5.04 -12.46 29.86
N GLU A 39 3.84 -12.96 29.58
CA GLU A 39 2.67 -12.77 30.44
C GLU A 39 2.91 -13.37 31.83
N TYR A 40 3.49 -14.57 31.90
CA TYR A 40 3.88 -15.19 33.17
C TYR A 40 4.98 -14.39 33.90
N LEU A 41 6.02 -13.93 33.20
CA LEU A 41 7.11 -13.16 33.81
C LEU A 41 6.66 -11.79 34.31
N GLY A 42 5.73 -11.14 33.59
CA GLY A 42 5.16 -9.84 33.98
C GLY A 42 4.14 -9.94 35.13
N ALA A 43 3.48 -11.08 35.29
CA ALA A 43 2.47 -11.30 36.32
C ALA A 43 2.62 -12.68 36.98
N SER A 44 3.80 -12.97 37.52
CA SER A 44 4.14 -14.29 38.08
C SER A 44 3.27 -14.70 39.27
N SER A 45 2.69 -13.73 39.98
CA SER A 45 1.73 -13.93 41.07
C SER A 45 0.41 -14.56 40.64
N SER A 46 0.08 -14.52 39.33
CA SER A 46 -1.11 -15.15 38.77
C SER A 46 -1.00 -16.68 38.72
N TYR A 47 0.23 -17.22 38.77
CA TYR A 47 0.47 -18.65 38.80
C TYR A 47 0.34 -19.20 40.22
N HIS A 48 -0.56 -20.15 40.39
CA HIS A 48 -0.73 -20.88 41.64
C HIS A 48 -0.31 -22.35 41.44
N PRO A 49 0.79 -22.80 42.05
CA PRO A 49 1.26 -24.20 41.94
C PRO A 49 0.21 -25.23 42.38
N SER A 50 -0.69 -24.86 43.29
CA SER A 50 -1.79 -25.72 43.75
C SER A 50 -2.84 -26.00 42.68
N LYS A 51 -2.94 -25.17 41.63
CA LYS A 51 -3.91 -25.34 40.53
C LYS A 51 -3.37 -26.20 39.39
N GLY A 52 -2.06 -26.48 39.34
CA GLY A 52 -1.45 -27.32 38.32
C GLY A 52 0.00 -26.99 38.00
N ARG A 53 0.58 -27.79 37.11
CA ARG A 53 1.97 -27.62 36.63
C ARG A 53 2.12 -26.34 35.82
N LEU A 54 3.27 -25.68 35.94
CA LEU A 54 3.60 -24.47 35.17
C LEU A 54 3.49 -24.72 33.65
N SER A 55 3.92 -25.89 33.18
CA SER A 55 3.80 -26.29 31.78
C SER A 55 2.35 -26.25 31.28
N THR A 56 1.40 -26.74 32.09
CA THR A 56 -0.03 -26.77 31.76
C THR A 56 -0.62 -25.36 31.77
N PHE A 57 -0.22 -24.54 32.74
CA PHE A 57 -0.63 -23.14 32.82
C PHE A 57 -0.16 -22.34 31.60
N LEU A 58 1.13 -22.46 31.23
CA LEU A 58 1.70 -21.80 30.06
C LEU A 58 1.06 -22.32 28.76
N ALA A 59 0.83 -23.63 28.64
CA ALA A 59 0.17 -24.22 27.48
C ALA A 59 -1.26 -23.67 27.32
N HIS A 60 -1.99 -23.47 28.42
CA HIS A 60 -3.33 -22.89 28.38
C HIS A 60 -3.31 -21.44 27.87
N ILE A 61 -2.41 -20.60 28.38
CA ILE A 61 -2.24 -19.21 27.91
C ILE A 61 -1.85 -19.21 26.42
N THR A 62 -0.87 -20.02 26.06
CA THR A 62 -0.36 -20.13 24.67
C THR A 62 -1.48 -20.52 23.71
N LYS A 63 -2.29 -21.53 24.07
CA LYS A 63 -3.42 -22.01 23.26
C LYS A 63 -4.47 -20.92 23.05
N ARG A 64 -4.80 -20.17 24.10
CA ARG A 64 -5.72 -19.04 24.02
C ARG A 64 -5.20 -17.97 23.05
N ARG A 65 -3.94 -17.55 23.20
CA ARG A 65 -3.29 -16.55 22.33
C ARG A 65 -3.23 -17.00 20.88
N ALA A 66 -2.82 -18.25 20.63
CA ALA A 66 -2.78 -18.81 19.29
C ALA A 66 -4.17 -18.84 18.63
N THR A 67 -5.20 -19.23 19.40
CA THR A 67 -6.59 -19.21 18.92
C THR A 67 -7.05 -17.80 18.57
N ASP A 68 -6.74 -16.83 19.42
CA ASP A 68 -7.09 -15.43 19.19
C ASP A 68 -6.41 -14.88 17.93
N ARG A 69 -5.13 -15.22 17.70
CA ARG A 69 -4.39 -14.86 16.48
C ARG A 69 -4.98 -15.50 15.23
N ILE A 70 -5.34 -16.78 15.28
CA ILE A 70 -5.99 -17.49 14.16
C ILE A 70 -7.32 -16.81 13.83
N ARG A 71 -8.14 -16.48 14.85
CA ARG A 71 -9.41 -15.77 14.67
C ARG A 71 -9.22 -14.38 14.08
N ALA A 72 -8.20 -13.65 14.54
CA ALA A 72 -7.88 -12.32 14.02
C ALA A 72 -7.48 -12.39 12.54
N ARG A 73 -6.61 -13.33 12.15
CA ARG A 73 -6.22 -13.54 10.74
C ARG A 73 -7.41 -13.94 9.87
N SER A 74 -8.27 -14.84 10.34
CA SER A 74 -9.49 -15.22 9.61
C SER A 74 -10.44 -14.04 9.44
N ALA A 75 -10.59 -13.19 10.46
CA ALA A 75 -11.41 -11.98 10.36
C ALA A 75 -10.82 -10.96 9.38
N GLU A 76 -9.49 -10.79 9.36
CA GLU A 76 -8.79 -9.93 8.40
C GLU A 76 -8.93 -10.44 6.97
N ALA A 77 -8.73 -11.74 6.75
CA ALA A 77 -8.91 -12.37 5.44
C ALA A 77 -10.34 -12.17 4.93
N ARG A 78 -11.34 -12.33 5.80
CA ARG A 78 -12.75 -12.08 5.46
C ARG A 78 -12.99 -10.62 5.05
N ARG A 79 -12.48 -9.66 5.82
CA ARG A 79 -12.59 -8.23 5.48
C ARG A 79 -11.92 -7.89 4.15
N LYS A 80 -10.74 -8.48 3.89
CA LYS A 80 -10.02 -8.28 2.63
C LYS A 80 -10.78 -8.86 1.44
N GLN A 81 -11.40 -10.02 1.60
CA GLN A 81 -12.25 -10.64 0.57
C GLN A 81 -13.53 -9.83 0.34
N GLU A 82 -14.20 -9.38 1.40
CA GLU A 82 -15.35 -8.48 1.32
C GLU A 82 -14.97 -7.19 0.58
N PHE A 83 -13.85 -6.57 0.93
CA PHE A 83 -13.36 -5.37 0.24
C PHE A 83 -13.02 -5.64 -1.23
N GLY A 84 -12.33 -6.74 -1.53
CA GLY A 84 -12.02 -7.16 -2.91
C GLY A 84 -13.28 -7.35 -3.75
N SER A 85 -14.30 -8.03 -3.21
CA SER A 85 -15.57 -8.25 -3.91
C SER A 85 -16.39 -6.97 -4.10
N VAL A 86 -16.35 -6.03 -3.15
CA VAL A 86 -17.00 -4.72 -3.28
C VAL A 86 -16.28 -3.83 -4.29
N VAL A 87 -14.95 -3.87 -4.32
CA VAL A 87 -14.15 -3.12 -5.30
C VAL A 87 -14.34 -3.67 -6.71
N GLU A 88 -14.35 -5.00 -6.88
CA GLU A 88 -14.60 -5.63 -8.19
C GLU A 88 -16.01 -5.30 -8.71
N ARG A 89 -17.02 -5.28 -7.83
CA ARG A 89 -18.38 -4.81 -8.18
C ARG A 89 -18.43 -3.33 -8.58
N ARG A 90 -17.57 -2.47 -8.02
CA ARG A 90 -17.48 -1.04 -8.40
C ARG A 90 -16.64 -0.82 -9.65
N ALA A 91 -15.62 -1.64 -9.90
CA ALA A 91 -14.82 -1.58 -11.11
C ALA A 91 -15.64 -1.95 -12.35
N SER A 92 -16.66 -2.80 -12.20
CA SER A 92 -17.55 -3.20 -13.29
C SER A 92 -18.93 -2.53 -13.20
N ALA A 93 -19.00 -1.21 -13.12
CA ALA A 93 -20.20 -0.46 -13.51
C ALA A 93 -20.01 0.02 -14.96
N PRO A 94 -20.43 -0.74 -15.99
CA PRO A 94 -20.13 -0.45 -17.40
C PRO A 94 -20.65 0.92 -17.85
N LYS A 95 -21.67 1.42 -17.13
CA LYS A 95 -22.27 2.72 -17.35
C LYS A 95 -21.30 3.88 -17.08
N GLU A 96 -20.53 3.82 -15.99
CA GLU A 96 -19.62 4.92 -15.62
C GLU A 96 -18.37 4.97 -16.51
N GLU A 97 -17.91 3.84 -17.04
CA GLU A 97 -16.81 3.80 -18.01
C GLU A 97 -17.27 4.30 -19.39
N MET A 98 -18.47 3.91 -19.82
CA MET A 98 -19.06 4.41 -21.06
C MET A 98 -19.32 5.91 -21.01
N GLU A 99 -19.85 6.43 -19.90
CA GLU A 99 -20.08 7.86 -19.69
C GLU A 99 -18.75 8.65 -19.73
N ARG A 100 -17.69 8.15 -19.09
CA ARG A 100 -16.36 8.77 -19.14
C ARG A 100 -15.75 8.79 -20.53
N ALA A 101 -15.89 7.69 -21.29
CA ALA A 101 -15.40 7.60 -22.66
C ALA A 101 -16.14 8.55 -23.61
N VAL A 102 -17.46 8.69 -23.45
CA VAL A 102 -18.29 9.62 -24.23
C VAL A 102 -17.92 11.07 -23.92
N VAL A 103 -17.80 11.43 -22.65
CA VAL A 103 -17.40 12.79 -22.23
C VAL A 103 -16.00 13.14 -22.73
N ALA A 104 -15.04 12.20 -22.66
CA ALA A 104 -13.70 12.41 -23.19
C ALA A 104 -13.71 12.65 -24.71
N ARG A 105 -14.54 11.91 -25.45
CA ARG A 105 -14.67 12.07 -26.91
C ARG A 105 -15.30 13.41 -27.30
N GLU A 106 -16.33 13.85 -26.57
CA GLU A 106 -16.95 15.15 -26.80
C GLU A 106 -16.00 16.32 -26.47
N LEU A 107 -15.23 16.21 -25.39
CA LEU A 107 -14.22 17.19 -25.02
C LEU A 107 -13.12 17.28 -26.08
N TRP A 108 -12.64 16.14 -26.58
CA TRP A 108 -11.66 16.11 -27.66
C TRP A 108 -12.18 16.75 -28.94
N HIS A 109 -13.43 16.51 -29.31
CA HIS A 109 -14.04 17.12 -30.47
C HIS A 109 -14.13 18.65 -30.35
N LYS A 110 -14.40 19.17 -29.15
CA LYS A 110 -14.37 20.62 -28.88
C LYS A 110 -12.97 21.20 -28.99
N VAL A 111 -11.94 20.47 -28.53
CA VAL A 111 -10.53 20.89 -28.67
C VAL A 111 -10.11 20.91 -30.14
N GLU A 112 -10.45 19.88 -30.92
CA GLU A 112 -10.17 19.85 -32.36
C GLU A 112 -10.82 21.03 -33.10
N LEU A 113 -12.09 21.34 -32.80
CA LEU A 113 -12.79 22.48 -33.37
C LEU A 113 -12.11 23.81 -33.00
N GLN A 114 -11.62 23.95 -31.78
CA GLN A 114 -10.86 25.14 -31.35
C GLN A 114 -9.51 25.25 -32.06
N VAL A 115 -8.78 24.15 -32.20
CA VAL A 115 -7.51 24.09 -32.93
C VAL A 115 -7.71 24.41 -34.41
N TRP A 116 -8.76 23.88 -35.02
CA TRP A 116 -9.15 24.17 -36.40
C TRP A 116 -9.50 25.66 -36.59
N ARG A 117 -10.29 26.22 -35.66
CA ARG A 117 -10.69 27.64 -35.69
C ARG A 117 -9.49 28.58 -35.53
N ARG A 118 -8.53 28.27 -34.64
CA ARG A 118 -7.27 29.02 -34.50
C ARG A 118 -6.40 28.93 -35.77
N ARG A 119 -6.35 27.76 -36.39
CA ARG A 119 -5.58 27.54 -37.63
C ARG A 119 -6.18 28.32 -38.81
N HIS A 120 -7.50 28.51 -38.86
CA HIS A 120 -8.16 29.30 -39.90
C HIS A 120 -8.28 30.81 -39.61
N GLN A 121 -8.18 31.24 -38.35
CA GLN A 121 -8.05 32.68 -38.00
C GLN A 121 -6.63 33.23 -38.24
N ALA A 122 -5.62 32.37 -38.38
CA ALA A 122 -4.27 32.77 -38.75
C ALA A 122 -4.13 33.01 -40.26
N ARG A 123 -4.85 34.00 -40.79
CA ARG A 123 -4.49 34.72 -42.03
C ARG A 123 -4.97 36.17 -41.98
N PRO A 124 -4.12 37.12 -41.55
CA PRO A 124 -4.23 38.48 -42.01
C PRO A 124 -3.40 38.65 -43.30
N TRP A 125 -4.12 38.99 -44.35
CA TRP A 125 -3.73 39.88 -45.44
C TRP A 125 -2.28 40.42 -45.45
N CYS A 126 -1.57 40.16 -46.54
CA CYS A 126 -0.49 41.03 -47.02
C CYS A 126 -0.85 41.50 -48.43
N ARG A 127 -1.26 42.77 -48.55
CA ARG A 127 -1.05 43.55 -49.78
C ARG A 127 -0.60 44.98 -49.42
N ARG A 128 0.67 45.23 -49.78
CA ARG A 128 1.24 46.47 -50.34
C ARG A 128 1.44 47.68 -49.42
N SER A 129 2.69 48.01 -49.16
CA SER A 129 3.16 49.40 -49.11
C SER A 129 4.51 49.53 -49.82
N SER A 130 4.49 50.33 -50.88
CA SER A 130 5.62 51.01 -51.49
C SER A 130 6.39 51.81 -50.44
N GLY A 131 7.70 51.96 -50.66
CA GLY A 131 8.65 52.49 -49.68
C GLY A 131 8.42 53.93 -49.23
N VAL A 132 9.18 54.31 -48.20
CA VAL A 132 10.27 55.31 -48.23
C VAL A 132 10.61 55.67 -46.77
N LEU A 133 11.91 55.56 -46.42
CA LEU A 133 12.62 56.16 -45.27
C LEU A 133 12.15 55.71 -43.85
N SER A 134 12.97 55.59 -42.82
CA SER A 134 14.40 55.80 -42.61
C SER A 134 14.76 55.10 -41.29
N VAL A 135 15.88 54.40 -41.32
CA VAL A 135 16.93 54.33 -40.29
C VAL A 135 16.50 54.55 -38.83
N PHE A 136 16.55 53.49 -38.01
CA PHE A 136 17.15 53.55 -36.68
C PHE A 136 17.73 52.17 -36.31
N LEU A 137 19.06 52.16 -36.13
CA LEU A 137 19.92 51.32 -35.26
C LEU A 137 19.52 49.84 -35.06
N ASN A 138 20.40 48.85 -35.20
CA ASN A 138 21.77 48.86 -34.71
C ASN A 138 22.54 47.64 -35.22
N SER A 139 23.80 47.90 -35.60
CA SER A 139 24.98 47.05 -35.47
C SER A 139 24.86 45.53 -35.60
N ARG A 140 25.47 45.04 -36.69
CA ARG A 140 26.58 44.08 -36.69
C ARG A 140 26.60 43.13 -35.48
N VAL A 141 26.26 41.87 -35.72
CA VAL A 141 27.27 40.84 -36.01
C VAL A 141 28.21 40.68 -34.81
N LEU A 142 27.78 39.84 -33.87
CA LEU A 142 28.67 38.97 -33.14
C LEU A 142 28.17 37.53 -33.34
N LEU A 143 28.49 37.04 -34.54
CA LEU A 143 28.60 35.63 -34.81
C LEU A 143 30.07 35.43 -35.18
N LEU A 144 30.87 35.01 -34.20
CA LEU A 144 32.20 34.41 -34.33
C LEU A 144 32.43 33.74 -32.96
N ALA A 145 32.27 32.42 -32.90
CA ALA A 145 33.34 31.45 -33.15
C ALA A 145 34.23 31.23 -31.92
N ALA A 146 34.01 30.09 -31.27
CA ALA A 146 34.97 29.26 -30.53
C ALA A 146 34.14 28.05 -30.04
N ILE A 147 34.17 26.84 -30.60
CA ILE A 147 35.31 25.93 -30.71
C ILE A 147 36.23 26.07 -29.50
N ARG A 148 36.12 25.18 -28.51
CA ARG A 148 36.99 23.99 -28.37
C ARG A 148 36.52 23.11 -27.18
N PRO A 149 37.16 21.95 -26.89
CA PRO A 149 36.56 20.72 -26.41
C PRO A 149 36.84 20.44 -24.92
#